data_AF-A0A8C5ZAT0-F1
#
_entry.id   AF-A0A8C5ZAT0-F1
#
_cell.length_a   1.000
_cell.length_b   1.000
_cell.length_c   1.000
_cell.angle_alpha   90.00
_cell.angle_beta   90.00
_cell.angle_gamma   90.00
#
_symmetry.space_group_name_H-M   'P 1'
#
loop_
_entity.id
_entity.type
_entity.pdbx_description
1 polymer ?
#
loop_
_entity_poly.entity_id
_entity_poly.type
_entity_poly.pdbx_seq_one_letter_code
_entity_poly.pdbx_strand_id
1 'polypeptide(L)'
;METLCGTLCTLATDSNKYHAKTDCGRQRSTFRAVLNFVEGSEFEEDTIRFGLEVLYVDSWTRHRIYAAFEDVLGFCMHHHLQNNELLCDIFGLGPVLVLVLDATALKTCKISHFEKHLYNAATFKGRTKAPSHV
;
A
#
# COMPACT_ATOMS: atom_id res chain seq x y z
N MET A 1 2.29 28.67 5.03
CA MET A 1 2.44 27.27 5.47
C MET A 1 1.78 27.06 6.82
N GLU A 2 2.04 27.90 7.82
CA GLU A 2 1.42 27.83 9.16
C GLU A 2 -0.12 27.82 9.15
N THR A 3 -0.76 28.66 8.32
CA THR A 3 -2.23 28.71 8.20
C THR A 3 -2.82 27.40 7.66
N LEU A 4 -2.12 26.75 6.72
CA LEU A 4 -2.50 25.46 6.15
C LEU A 4 -2.33 24.35 7.20
N CYS A 5 -1.18 24.29 7.87
CA CYS A 5 -0.93 23.30 8.92
C CYS A 5 -1.91 23.44 10.09
N GLY A 6 -2.25 24.67 10.51
CA GLY A 6 -3.26 24.90 11.54
C GLY A 6 -4.66 24.39 11.13
N THR A 7 -5.03 24.55 9.86
CA THR A 7 -6.29 24.03 9.33
C THR A 7 -6.27 22.50 9.27
N LEU A 8 -5.20 21.90 8.77
CA LEU A 8 -5.03 20.45 8.70
C LEU A 8 -5.01 19.80 10.09
N CYS A 9 -4.38 20.43 11.08
CA CYS A 9 -4.37 19.96 12.46
C CYS A 9 -5.79 19.96 13.07
N THR A 10 -6.58 20.99 12.79
CA THR A 10 -7.99 21.04 13.20
C THR A 10 -8.80 19.90 12.57
N LEU A 11 -8.59 19.60 11.29
CA LEU A 11 -9.27 18.50 10.58
C LEU A 11 -8.79 17.11 11.04
N ALA A 12 -7.51 16.97 11.40
CA ALA A 12 -6.91 15.74 11.93
C ALA A 12 -7.42 15.36 13.33
N THR A 13 -7.94 16.35 14.07
CA THR A 13 -8.50 16.21 15.43
C THR A 13 -10.02 16.38 15.48
N ASP A 14 -10.67 16.52 14.32
CA ASP A 14 -12.10 16.84 14.25
C ASP A 14 -12.96 15.82 15.01
N SER A 15 -13.86 16.34 15.83
CA SER A 15 -14.78 15.57 16.67
C SER A 15 -16.24 15.91 16.38
N ASN A 16 -16.49 16.47 15.19
CA ASN A 16 -17.80 16.90 14.75
C ASN A 16 -18.84 15.76 14.81
N LYS A 17 -19.89 15.98 15.61
CA LYS A 17 -20.98 15.02 15.85
C LYS A 17 -21.95 14.88 14.68
N TYR A 18 -21.88 15.76 13.68
CA TYR A 18 -22.73 15.72 12.50
C TYR A 18 -22.25 14.75 11.42
N HIS A 19 -21.04 14.19 11.56
CA HIS A 19 -20.52 13.15 10.67
C HIS A 19 -20.68 11.76 11.27
N ALA A 20 -20.88 10.75 10.41
CA ALA A 20 -20.89 9.37 10.82
C ALA A 20 -19.53 9.00 11.47
N LYS A 21 -19.57 8.20 12.54
CA LYS A 21 -18.37 7.83 13.29
C LYS A 21 -17.29 7.16 12.43
N THR A 22 -17.70 6.35 11.46
CA THR A 22 -16.81 5.69 10.49
C THR A 22 -16.12 6.70 9.57
N ASP A 23 -16.88 7.65 9.03
CA ASP A 23 -16.36 8.68 8.13
C ASP A 23 -15.42 9.64 8.84
N CYS A 24 -15.77 10.07 10.05
CA CYS A 24 -14.91 10.90 10.89
C CYS A 24 -13.61 10.16 11.26
N GLY A 25 -13.66 8.83 11.48
CA GLY A 25 -12.48 8.00 11.65
C GLY A 25 -11.58 8.02 10.41
N ARG A 26 -12.16 7.75 9.23
CA ARG A 26 -11.44 7.73 7.95
C ARG A 26 -10.83 9.09 7.63
N GLN A 27 -11.60 10.17 7.72
CA GLN A 27 -11.14 11.53 7.46
C GLN A 27 -9.96 11.93 8.35
N ARG A 28 -10.05 11.70 9.66
CA ARG A 28 -8.93 11.98 10.58
C ARG A 28 -7.68 11.21 10.22
N SER A 29 -7.82 9.93 9.86
CA SER A 29 -6.70 9.10 9.41
C SER A 29 -6.02 9.72 8.18
N THR A 30 -6.80 10.13 7.18
CA THR A 30 -6.28 10.79 5.98
C THR A 30 -5.62 12.14 6.30
N PHE A 31 -6.26 12.99 7.10
CA PHE A 31 -5.71 14.30 7.45
C PHE A 31 -4.43 14.21 8.28
N ARG A 32 -4.29 13.21 9.15
CA ARG A 32 -3.03 12.93 9.86
C ARG A 32 -1.91 12.56 8.90
N ALA A 33 -2.17 11.66 7.95
CA ALA A 33 -1.18 11.29 6.95
C ALA A 33 -0.75 12.48 6.09
N VAL A 34 -1.70 13.31 5.66
CA VAL A 34 -1.41 14.53 4.87
C VAL A 34 -0.65 15.57 5.71
N LEU A 35 -1.05 15.78 6.96
CA LEU A 35 -0.37 16.73 7.86
C LEU A 35 1.09 16.33 8.07
N ASN A 36 1.35 15.07 8.41
CA ASN A 36 2.71 14.56 8.61
C ASN A 36 3.58 14.81 7.35
N PHE A 37 3.05 14.51 6.16
CA PHE A 37 3.76 14.71 4.91
C PHE A 37 4.06 16.19 4.63
N VAL A 38 3.11 17.09 4.91
CA VAL A 38 3.29 18.55 4.73
C VAL A 38 4.29 19.12 5.74
N GLU A 39 4.36 18.56 6.94
CA GLU A 39 5.33 18.93 7.99
C GLU A 39 6.76 18.40 7.71
N GLY A 40 6.94 17.62 6.65
CA GLY A 40 8.25 17.17 6.17
C GLY A 40 8.58 15.71 6.47
N SER A 41 7.60 14.91 6.92
CA SER A 41 7.78 13.46 6.94
C SER A 41 7.78 12.89 5.51
N GLU A 42 8.45 11.76 5.32
CA GLU A 42 8.35 11.01 4.08
C GLU A 42 6.97 10.32 3.96
N PHE A 43 6.66 9.84 2.76
CA PHE A 43 5.46 9.06 2.51
C PHE A 43 5.62 7.66 3.11
N GLU A 44 4.61 7.18 3.83
CA GLU A 44 4.59 5.80 4.33
C GLU A 44 4.35 4.83 3.17
N GLU A 45 5.40 4.12 2.77
CA GLU A 45 5.34 3.17 1.66
C GLU A 45 4.34 2.03 1.97
N ASP A 46 3.43 1.78 1.03
CA ASP A 46 2.47 0.67 1.10
C ASP A 46 2.75 -0.36 0.00
N THR A 47 2.37 -1.60 0.23
CA THR A 47 2.64 -2.72 -0.69
C THR A 47 1.37 -3.47 -1.04
N ILE A 48 1.11 -3.57 -2.35
CA ILE A 48 -0.06 -4.28 -2.89
C ILE A 48 0.44 -5.54 -3.58
N ARG A 49 0.14 -6.69 -2.98
CA ARG A 49 0.59 -7.99 -3.50
C ARG A 49 -0.45 -8.57 -4.43
N PHE A 50 -0.07 -8.85 -5.67
CA PHE A 50 -0.94 -9.47 -6.67
C PHE A 50 -0.22 -10.65 -7.34
N GLY A 51 -0.73 -11.86 -7.12
CA GLY A 51 -0.06 -13.09 -7.54
C GLY A 51 1.36 -13.23 -6.97
N LEU A 52 2.36 -13.16 -7.85
CA LEU A 52 3.78 -13.26 -7.51
C LEU A 52 4.48 -11.89 -7.44
N GLU A 53 3.80 -10.82 -7.83
CA GLU A 53 4.36 -9.48 -7.90
C GLU A 53 3.86 -8.62 -6.74
N VAL A 54 4.58 -7.53 -6.52
CA VAL A 54 4.28 -6.53 -5.49
C VAL A 54 4.38 -5.16 -6.13
N LEU A 55 3.31 -4.38 -6.04
CA LEU A 55 3.31 -2.97 -6.38
C LEU A 55 3.68 -2.19 -5.12
N TYR A 56 4.75 -1.41 -5.21
CA TYR A 56 5.15 -0.47 -4.17
C TYR A 56 4.47 0.87 -4.42
N VAL A 57 3.60 1.27 -3.49
CA VAL A 57 2.96 2.58 -3.48
C VAL A 57 3.83 3.47 -2.60
N ASP A 58 4.72 4.23 -3.24
CA ASP A 58 5.78 5.03 -2.62
C ASP A 58 5.48 6.54 -2.60
N SER A 59 4.35 6.94 -3.17
CA SER A 59 4.00 8.34 -3.36
C SER A 59 2.49 8.58 -3.40
N TRP A 60 2.08 9.80 -3.02
CA TRP A 60 0.68 10.24 -3.12
C TRP A 60 0.14 10.16 -4.54
N THR A 61 0.97 10.43 -5.55
CA THR A 61 0.58 10.31 -6.96
C THR A 61 0.25 8.87 -7.31
N ARG A 62 1.14 7.92 -6.97
CA ARG A 62 0.91 6.50 -7.23
C ARG A 62 -0.29 5.96 -6.46
N HIS A 63 -0.45 6.37 -5.20
CA HIS A 63 -1.63 6.04 -4.39
C HIS A 63 -2.93 6.54 -5.04
N ARG A 64 -2.94 7.78 -5.55
CA ARG A 64 -4.11 8.36 -6.22
C ARG A 64 -4.45 7.67 -7.54
N ILE A 65 -3.44 7.35 -8.34
CA ILE A 65 -3.63 6.60 -9.60
C ILE A 65 -4.22 5.22 -9.29
N TYR A 66 -3.65 4.50 -8.32
CA TYR A 66 -4.16 3.20 -7.90
C TYR A 66 -5.61 3.29 -7.43
N ALA A 67 -5.94 4.22 -6.53
CA ALA A 67 -7.30 4.40 -6.02
C ALA A 67 -8.31 4.71 -7.15
N ALA A 68 -7.93 5.53 -8.13
CA ALA A 68 -8.80 5.83 -9.27
C ALA A 68 -9.10 4.61 -10.14
N PHE A 69 -8.11 3.73 -10.36
CA PHE A 69 -8.33 2.47 -11.06
C PHE A 69 -9.10 1.47 -10.21
N GLU A 70 -8.86 1.41 -8.91
CA GLU A 70 -9.60 0.54 -7.99
C GLU A 70 -11.08 0.95 -7.90
N ASP A 71 -11.40 2.25 -7.91
CA ASP A 71 -12.79 2.72 -7.91
C ASP A 71 -13.57 2.28 -9.17
N VAL A 72 -12.88 2.13 -10.31
CA VAL A 72 -13.49 1.74 -11.60
C VAL A 72 -13.48 0.22 -11.80
N LEU A 73 -12.36 -0.44 -11.51
CA LEU A 73 -12.14 -1.86 -11.76
C LEU A 73 -12.56 -2.74 -10.57
N GLY A 74 -12.60 -2.18 -9.37
CA GLY A 74 -12.92 -2.86 -8.12
C GLY A 74 -12.11 -4.13 -7.94
N PHE A 75 -12.81 -5.24 -7.73
CA PHE A 75 -12.22 -6.57 -7.53
C PHE A 75 -11.37 -7.05 -8.71
N CYS A 76 -11.58 -6.51 -9.92
CA CYS A 76 -10.80 -6.86 -11.10
C CYS A 76 -9.43 -6.17 -11.17
N MET A 77 -9.12 -5.24 -10.25
CA MET A 77 -7.84 -4.51 -10.24
C MET A 77 -6.63 -5.45 -10.24
N HIS A 78 -6.66 -6.50 -9.41
CA HIS A 78 -5.58 -7.48 -9.34
C HIS A 78 -5.39 -8.24 -10.66
N HIS A 79 -6.48 -8.56 -11.36
CA HIS A 79 -6.41 -9.23 -12.66
C HIS A 79 -5.78 -8.32 -13.72
N HIS A 80 -6.15 -7.04 -13.74
CA HIS A 80 -5.58 -6.10 -14.71
C HIS A 80 -4.11 -5.78 -14.42
N LEU A 81 -3.69 -5.68 -13.16
CA LEU A 81 -2.26 -5.52 -12.84
C LEU A 81 -1.39 -6.68 -13.35
N GLN A 82 -1.96 -7.88 -13.49
CA GLN A 82 -1.24 -9.07 -13.96
C GLN A 82 -1.27 -9.30 -15.47
N ASN A 83 -2.15 -8.62 -16.20
CA ASN A 83 -2.42 -8.97 -17.60
C ASN A 83 -2.47 -7.74 -18.52
N ASN A 84 -2.46 -6.53 -17.97
CA ASN A 84 -2.60 -5.30 -18.74
C ASN A 84 -1.27 -4.54 -18.81
N GLU A 85 -0.65 -4.57 -19.98
CA GLU A 85 0.60 -3.86 -20.27
C GLU A 85 0.51 -2.36 -19.95
N LEU A 86 -0.63 -1.70 -20.25
CA LEU A 86 -0.81 -0.29 -19.96
C LEU A 86 -0.73 0.01 -18.45
N LEU A 87 -1.33 -0.84 -17.61
CA LEU A 87 -1.24 -0.64 -16.16
C LEU A 87 0.18 -0.92 -15.66
N CYS A 88 0.84 -1.95 -16.19
CA CYS A 88 2.23 -2.22 -15.86
C CYS A 88 3.14 -1.04 -16.23
N ASP A 89 2.93 -0.42 -17.38
CA ASP A 89 3.66 0.78 -17.81
C ASP A 89 3.36 1.99 -16.91
N ILE A 90 2.08 2.24 -16.60
CA ILE A 90 1.66 3.34 -15.70
C ILE A 90 2.32 3.22 -14.32
N PHE A 91 2.42 1.99 -13.79
CA PHE A 91 3.01 1.73 -12.48
C PHE A 91 4.53 1.46 -12.54
N GLY A 92 5.13 1.35 -13.73
CA GLY A 92 6.54 1.04 -13.89
C GLY A 92 6.93 -0.37 -13.43
N LEU A 93 6.01 -1.32 -13.49
CA LEU A 93 6.22 -2.72 -13.04
C LEU A 93 7.08 -3.54 -14.03
N GLY A 94 7.29 -3.02 -15.25
CA GLY A 94 7.99 -3.73 -16.32
C GLY A 94 7.06 -4.65 -17.12
N PRO A 95 7.62 -5.55 -17.96
CA PRO A 95 6.82 -6.45 -18.78
C PRO A 95 5.96 -7.38 -17.92
N VAL A 96 4.72 -7.61 -18.37
CA VAL A 96 3.75 -8.47 -17.69
C VAL A 96 4.32 -9.88 -17.44
N LEU A 97 4.54 -10.27 -16.18
CA LEU A 97 5.18 -11.57 -15.88
C LEU A 97 4.38 -12.78 -16.39
N VAL A 98 3.06 -12.69 -16.43
CA VAL A 98 2.20 -13.76 -16.99
C VAL A 98 2.43 -13.92 -18.50
N LEU A 99 2.81 -12.85 -19.20
CA LEU A 99 3.14 -12.87 -20.63
C LEU A 99 4.55 -13.44 -20.87
N VAL A 100 5.46 -13.26 -19.91
CA VAL A 100 6.90 -13.58 -20.08
C VAL A 100 7.27 -14.96 -19.53
N LEU A 101 6.63 -15.45 -18.47
CA LEU A 101 6.95 -16.75 -17.86
C LEU A 101 5.99 -17.85 -18.31
N ASP A 102 6.55 -19.02 -18.64
CA ASP A 102 5.73 -20.21 -18.86
C ASP A 102 5.06 -20.69 -17.55
N ALA A 103 3.98 -21.47 -17.69
CA ALA A 103 3.21 -21.98 -16.57
C ALA A 103 3.99 -22.90 -15.62
N THR A 104 5.15 -23.41 -16.04
CA THR A 104 6.05 -24.27 -15.25
C THR A 104 6.98 -23.40 -14.40
N ALA A 105 7.55 -22.34 -14.97
CA ALA A 105 8.37 -21.35 -14.29
C ALA A 105 7.58 -20.64 -13.18
N LEU A 106 6.34 -20.25 -13.46
CA LEU A 106 5.43 -19.66 -12.46
C LEU A 106 5.17 -20.60 -11.26
N LYS A 107 5.15 -21.92 -11.48
CA LYS A 107 4.99 -22.91 -10.40
C LYS A 107 6.25 -23.08 -9.58
N THR A 108 7.42 -22.99 -10.20
CA THR A 108 8.72 -23.11 -9.51
C THR A 108 9.06 -21.91 -8.64
N CYS A 109 8.51 -20.72 -8.93
CA CYS A 109 8.67 -19.53 -8.08
C CYS A 109 7.93 -19.62 -6.73
N LYS A 110 7.14 -20.68 -6.49
CA LYS A 110 6.46 -20.89 -5.21
C LYS A 110 7.45 -21.39 -4.16
N ILE A 111 7.71 -20.57 -3.16
CA ILE A 111 8.50 -20.91 -1.97
C ILE A 111 7.91 -22.16 -1.30
N SER A 112 8.76 -23.10 -0.90
CA SER A 112 8.33 -24.31 -0.20
C SER A 112 7.67 -23.96 1.14
N HIS A 113 6.69 -24.77 1.57
CA HIS A 113 6.05 -24.60 2.87
C HIS A 113 7.08 -24.55 4.02
N PHE A 114 8.11 -25.41 3.94
CA PHE A 114 9.17 -25.46 4.95
C PHE A 114 10.00 -24.18 4.98
N GLU A 115 10.41 -23.66 3.83
CA GLU A 115 11.18 -22.42 3.72
C GLU A 115 10.38 -21.22 4.23
N LYS A 116 9.09 -21.13 3.87
CA LYS A 116 8.19 -20.10 4.38
C LYS A 116 8.04 -20.17 5.91
N HIS A 117 7.91 -21.37 6.47
CA HIS A 117 7.85 -21.56 7.92
C HIS A 117 9.14 -21.09 8.60
N LEU A 118 10.31 -21.48 8.07
CA LEU A 118 11.61 -21.09 8.62
C LEU A 118 11.83 -19.58 8.55
N TYR A 119 11.49 -18.94 7.43
CA TYR A 119 11.58 -17.49 7.26
C TYR A 119 10.69 -16.74 8.25
N ASN A 120 9.43 -17.17 8.40
CA ASN A 120 8.50 -16.57 9.34
C ASN A 120 8.96 -16.75 10.80
N ALA A 121 9.48 -17.94 11.15
CA ALA A 121 10.02 -18.22 12.47
C ALA A 121 11.26 -17.37 12.78
N ALA A 122 12.16 -17.18 11.83
CA ALA A 122 13.33 -16.30 11.95
C ALA A 122 12.89 -14.84 12.15
N THR A 123 11.95 -14.35 11.32
CA THR A 123 11.41 -12.99 11.41
C THR A 123 10.72 -12.74 12.76
N PHE A 124 9.95 -13.71 13.26
CA PHE A 124 9.30 -13.64 14.57
C PHE A 124 10.33 -13.55 15.70
N LYS A 125 11.36 -14.42 15.68
CA LYS A 125 12.46 -14.38 16.66
C LYS A 125 13.24 -13.05 16.59
N GLY A 126 13.39 -12.45 15.42
CA GLY A 126 13.99 -11.13 15.26
C GLY A 126 13.17 -10.05 15.95
N ARG A 127 11.85 -10.02 15.71
CA ARG A 127 10.92 -9.07 16.33
C ARG A 127 10.87 -9.17 17.85
N THR A 128 10.88 -10.38 18.40
CA THR A 128 10.82 -10.57 19.86
C THR A 128 12.13 -10.30 20.59
N LYS A 129 13.25 -10.27 19.86
CA LYS A 129 14.58 -9.94 20.40
C LYS A 129 14.96 -8.46 20.23
N ALA A 130 14.31 -7.75 19.30
CA ALA A 130 14.42 -6.29 19.25
C ALA A 130 13.86 -5.72 20.57
N PRO A 131 14.57 -4.81 21.25
CA PRO A 131 14.02 -4.19 22.45
C PRO A 131 12.68 -3.54 22.11
N SER A 132 11.66 -3.81 22.92
CA SER A 132 10.41 -3.05 22.86
C SER A 132 10.77 -1.59 23.12
N HIS A 133 10.83 -0.79 22.05
CA HIS A 133 10.92 0.66 22.20
C HIS A 133 9.66 1.09 22.97
N VAL A 134 9.86 1.39 24.26
CA VAL A 134 8.92 2.14 25.12
C VAL A 134 9.06 3.61 24.77
#